data_AF-A0A940CLH7-F1
#
_entry.id   AF-A0A940CLH7-F1
#
_cell.length_a   1.000
_cell.length_b   1.000
_cell.length_c   1.000
_cell.angle_alpha   90.00
_cell.angle_beta   90.00
_cell.angle_gamma   90.00
#
_symmetry.space_group_name_H-M   'P 1'
#
loop_
_entity.id
_entity.type
_entity.pdbx_description
1 polymer ?
#
loop_
_entity_poly.entity_id
_entity_poly.type
_entity_poly.pdbx_seq_one_letter_code
_entity_poly.pdbx_strand_id
1 'polypeptide(L)' 'MFKKNLLKLREKMRQDNIDLAVITDDDNLYYFTGYHNFVHMEFGRPTILLVPKDDESTLITPLL' A
#
# COMPACT_ATOMS: atom_id res chain seq x y z
N MET A 1 5.12 3.24 13.42
CA MET A 1 5.98 2.35 12.60
C MET A 1 5.61 2.46 11.12
N PHE A 2 4.37 2.15 10.75
CA PHE A 2 3.83 2.19 9.37
C PHE A 2 4.08 3.51 8.61
N LYS A 3 3.73 4.67 9.18
CA LYS A 3 4.00 5.99 8.59
C LYS A 3 5.48 6.22 8.23
N LYS A 4 6.41 5.72 9.06
CA LYS A 4 7.86 5.83 8.80
C LYS A 4 8.27 4.97 7.60
N ASN A 5 7.67 3.79 7.44
CA ASN A 5 7.93 2.90 6.32
C ASN A 5 7.42 3.53 5.00
N LEU A 6 6.21 4.10 5.01
CA LEU A 6 5.67 4.84 3.87
C LEU A 6 6.53 6.04 3.47
N LEU A 7 7.03 6.82 4.43
CA LEU A 7 7.92 7.95 4.14
C LEU A 7 9.23 7.50 3.50
N LYS A 8 9.80 6.36 3.95
CA LYS A 8 10.99 5.77 3.32
C LYS A 8 10.73 5.32 1.89
N LEU A 9 9.57 4.70 1.65
CA LEU A 9 9.16 4.29 0.30
C LEU A 9 9.09 5.51 -0.63
N ARG A 10 8.39 6.57 -0.21
CA ARG A 10 8.27 7.82 -1.00
C ARG A 10 9.61 8.50 -1.26
N GLU A 11 10.51 8.48 -0.28
CA GLU A 11 11.86 9.01 -0.46
C GLU A 11 12.59 8.26 -1.58
N LYS A 12 12.55 6.93 -1.57
CA LYS A 12 13.15 6.12 -2.64
C LYS A 12 12.47 6.35 -3.99
N MET A 13 11.14 6.44 -4.00
CA MET A 13 10.37 6.74 -5.20
C MET A 13 10.76 8.08 -5.82
N ARG A 14 10.97 9.13 -5.01
CA ARG A 14 11.45 10.43 -5.50
C ARG A 14 12.84 10.36 -6.10
N GLN A 15 13.75 9.61 -5.47
CA GLN A 15 15.11 9.39 -5.98
C GLN A 15 15.12 8.64 -7.31
N ASP A 16 14.22 7.68 -7.47
CA ASP A 16 14.15 6.82 -8.66
C ASP A 16 13.19 7.35 -9.74
N ASN A 17 12.58 8.52 -9.53
CA ASN A 17 11.55 9.10 -10.40
C ASN A 17 10.36 8.15 -10.66
N ILE A 18 9.86 7.51 -9.61
CA ILE A 18 8.68 6.64 -9.62
C ILE A 18 7.48 7.43 -9.08
N ASP A 19 6.43 7.62 -9.88
CA ASP A 19 5.29 8.45 -9.49
C ASP A 19 4.29 7.74 -8.56
N LEU A 20 4.10 6.44 -8.76
CA LEU A 20 3.09 5.64 -8.06
C LEU A 20 3.60 4.22 -7.79
N ALA A 21 3.48 3.77 -6.54
CA ALA A 21 3.60 2.36 -6.19
C ALA A 21 2.21 1.73 -6.06
N VAL A 22 2.02 0.57 -6.69
CA VAL A 22 0.81 -0.25 -6.58
C VAL A 22 1.17 -1.51 -5.81
N ILE A 23 0.60 -1.66 -4.61
CA ILE A 23 0.96 -2.72 -3.68
C ILE A 23 -0.24 -3.66 -3.52
N THR A 24 -0.05 -4.92 -3.89
CA THR A 24 -1.08 -5.98 -3.84
C THR A 24 -0.65 -7.18 -3.00
N ASP A 25 0.59 -7.20 -2.53
CA ASP A 25 1.10 -8.25 -1.65
C ASP A 25 0.67 -7.96 -0.20
N ASP A 26 0.13 -8.98 0.46
CA ASP A 26 -0.51 -8.87 1.78
C ASP A 26 0.48 -8.47 2.88
N ASP A 27 1.70 -9.01 2.84
CA ASP A 27 2.75 -8.67 3.81
C ASP A 27 3.18 -7.21 3.66
N ASN A 28 3.32 -6.73 2.42
CA ASN A 28 3.61 -5.34 2.15
C ASN A 28 2.45 -4.41 2.56
N LEU A 29 1.20 -4.80 2.29
CA LEU A 29 0.02 -4.06 2.77
C LEU A 29 0.07 -3.86 4.28
N TYR A 30 0.28 -4.94 5.04
CA TYR A 30 0.42 -4.89 6.48
C TYR A 30 1.63 -4.05 6.91
N TYR A 31 2.78 -4.22 6.25
CA TYR A 31 4.01 -3.47 6.55
C TYR A 31 3.88 -1.95 6.39
N PHE A 32 3.07 -1.49 5.43
CA PHE A 32 2.89 -0.07 5.15
C PHE A 32 1.69 0.57 5.83
N THR A 33 0.66 -0.21 6.19
CA THR A 33 -0.61 0.35 6.69
C THR A 33 -1.03 -0.19 8.04
N GLY A 34 -0.50 -1.34 8.47
CA GLY A 34 -1.04 -2.11 9.59
C GLY A 34 -2.41 -2.71 9.32
N TYR A 35 -2.93 -2.59 8.10
CA TYR A 35 -4.20 -3.17 7.70
C TYR A 35 -4.06 -4.69 7.69
N HIS A 36 -4.94 -5.33 8.45
CA HIS A 36 -4.95 -6.77 8.62
C HIS A 36 -6.39 -7.24 8.44
N ASN A 37 -6.77 -7.51 7.20
CA ASN A 37 -8.08 -8.07 6.89
C ASN A 37 -7.89 -9.41 6.17
N PHE A 38 -8.31 -10.47 6.85
CA PHE A 38 -7.98 -11.86 6.56
C PHE A 38 -8.76 -12.49 5.40
N VAL A 39 -9.63 -11.74 4.70
CA VAL A 39 -10.62 -12.34 3.77
C VAL A 39 -10.16 -12.35 2.30
N HIS A 40 -8.89 -12.05 2.01
CA HIS A 40 -8.54 -11.30 0.79
C HIS A 40 -7.78 -11.98 -0.35
N MET A 41 -7.67 -13.31 -0.38
CA MET A 41 -7.38 -14.01 -1.66
C MET A 41 -8.25 -15.22 -1.93
N GLU A 42 -9.02 -15.72 -0.96
CA GLU A 42 -9.87 -16.91 -1.16
C GLU A 42 -11.10 -16.65 -2.06
N PHE A 43 -11.45 -15.39 -2.32
CA PHE A 43 -12.63 -15.03 -3.12
C PHE A 43 -12.33 -14.15 -4.34
N GLY A 44 -11.05 -13.97 -4.71
CA GLY A 44 -10.68 -13.14 -5.88
C GLY A 44 -11.03 -11.65 -5.73
N ARG A 45 -11.17 -11.16 -4.49
CA ARG A 45 -11.50 -9.76 -4.19
C ARG A 45 -10.23 -9.00 -3.78
N PRO A 46 -9.66 -8.14 -4.64
CA PRO A 46 -8.34 -7.56 -4.39
C PRO A 46 -8.39 -6.46 -3.33
N THR A 47 -7.38 -6.43 -2.46
CA THR A 47 -7.02 -5.25 -1.66
C THR A 47 -5.78 -4.62 -2.28
N ILE A 48 -5.83 -3.32 -2.58
CA ILE A 48 -4.78 -2.62 -3.30
C ILE A 48 -4.44 -1.33 -2.56
N LEU A 49 -3.17 -1.11 -2.26
CA LEU A 49 -2.66 0.15 -1.74
C LEU A 49 -1.97 0.93 -2.86
N LEU A 50 -2.45 2.14 -3.08
CA LEU A 50 -1.87 3.13 -3.97
C LEU A 50 -1.06 4.12 -3.14
N VAL A 51 0.24 4.24 -3.44
CA VAL A 51 1.14 5.19 -2.78
C VAL A 51 1.72 6.12 -3.82
N PRO A 52 1.18 7.34 -4.00
CA PRO A 52 1.82 8.36 -4.81
C PRO A 52 3.05 8.94 -4.08
N LYS A 53 4.05 9.41 -4.84
CA LYS A 53 5.27 9.97 -4.26
C LYS A 53 5.03 11.26 -3.46
N ASP A 54 4.06 12.08 -3.88
CA ASP A 54 3.86 13.47 -3.40
C ASP A 54 2.46 13.76 -2.79
N ASP A 55 1.58 12.77 -2.64
CA ASP A 55 0.20 12.97 -2.14
C ASP A 55 -0.23 11.86 -1.16
N GLU A 56 -1.41 11.89 -0.54
CA GLU A 56 -1.86 10.85 0.39
C GLU A 56 -2.03 9.46 -0.26
N SER A 57 -1.83 8.42 0.54
CA SER A 57 -2.01 7.03 0.07
C SER A 57 -3.48 6.63 0.11
N THR A 58 -3.91 5.82 -0.87
CA THR A 58 -5.30 5.34 -0.98
C THR A 58 -5.34 3.82 -0.86
N LEU A 59 -6.21 3.29 0.02
CA LEU A 59 -6.47 1.87 0.14
C LEU A 59 -7.81 1.54 -0.54
N ILE A 60 -7.77 0.71 -1.57
CA ILE A 60 -8.95 0.15 -2.24
C ILE A 60 -9.15 -1.24 -1.68
N THR A 61 -10.28 -1.46 -1.01
CA THR A 61 -10.66 -2.75 -0.41
C THR A 61 -12.14 -3.01 -0.67
N PRO A 62 -12.57 -4.27 -0.81
CA PRO A 62 -13.98 -4.61 -0.87
C PRO A 62 -14.73 -4.06 0.34
N LEU A 63 -15.96 -3.60 0.10
CA LEU A 63 -16.97 -3.43 1.14
C LEU A 63 -17.40 -4.82 1.62
N LEU A 64 -17.76 -4.94 2.92
CA LEU A 64 -18.21 -6.19 3.57
C LEU A 64 -19.10 -7.05 2.66
#